data_AF-A0A9N9NAF3-F1
#
_entry.id   AF-A0A9N9NAF3-F1
#
_cell.length_a   1.000
_cell.length_b   1.000
_cell.length_c   1.000
_cell.angle_alpha   90.00
_cell.angle_beta   90.00
_cell.angle_gamma   90.00
#
_symmetry.space_group_name_H-M   'P 1'
#
loop_
_entity.id
_entity.type
_entity.pdbx_description
1 polymer ?
#
loop_
_entity_poly.entity_id
_entity_poly.type
_entity_poly.pdbx_seq_one_letter_code
_entity_poly.pdbx_strand_id
1 'polypeptide(L)'
;MPRQKGIFWNEYELVDIDSEGTEKYRCKHCNITYVKNATRFQNHLENCVNYQKKSTESTDITINNNGAATIFQKKKCRIIQSSIDEYTESDQKTLENLLTRAFCSAGISFNVIENEDIKAVFQKTVFTGEQQHTAINIAAGIEHVIDEIGKNKIVAIITDNANVMKAAWEILKTSFSQK
;
A
#
# COMPACT_ATOMS: atom_id res chain seq x y z
N MET A 1 8.97 23.19 -19.86
CA MET A 1 10.18 22.53 -19.32
C MET A 1 10.26 21.12 -19.87
N PRO A 2 11.40 20.67 -20.45
CA PRO A 2 11.57 19.28 -20.86
C PRO A 2 11.53 18.39 -19.61
N ARG A 3 10.67 17.36 -19.60
CA ARG A 3 10.61 16.42 -18.47
C ARG A 3 11.94 15.67 -18.39
N GLN A 4 12.56 15.68 -17.21
CA GLN A 4 13.75 14.86 -16.97
C GLN A 4 13.39 13.39 -17.20
N LYS A 5 14.17 12.70 -18.05
CA LYS A 5 13.99 11.28 -18.31
C LYS A 5 14.32 10.52 -17.02
N GLY A 6 13.43 9.63 -16.59
CA GLY A 6 13.67 8.79 -15.40
C GLY A 6 14.93 7.93 -15.53
N ILE A 7 15.51 7.52 -14.40
CA ILE A 7 16.76 6.71 -14.35
C ILE A 7 16.63 5.42 -15.16
N PHE A 8 15.41 4.86 -15.25
CA PHE A 8 15.10 3.63 -15.98
C PHE A 8 15.42 3.67 -17.49
N TRP A 9 15.50 4.86 -18.10
CA TRP A 9 15.84 5.01 -19.51
C TRP A 9 17.27 4.52 -19.82
N ASN A 10 18.17 4.50 -18.82
CA ASN A 10 19.54 4.04 -18.98
C ASN A 10 19.66 2.53 -19.23
N GLU A 11 18.61 1.76 -18.93
CA GLU A 11 18.56 0.30 -19.10
C GLU A 11 18.11 -0.12 -20.51
N TYR A 12 17.86 0.85 -21.38
CA TYR A 12 17.44 0.66 -22.76
C TYR A 12 18.44 1.25 -23.74
N GLU A 13 18.53 0.66 -24.92
CA GLU A 13 19.30 1.14 -26.05
C GLU A 13 18.41 1.37 -27.26
N LEU A 14 18.63 2.47 -28.00
CA LEU A 14 17.89 2.74 -29.23
C LEU A 14 18.37 1.78 -30.32
N VAL A 15 17.43 1.11 -31.00
CA VAL A 15 17.75 0.17 -32.08
C VAL A 15 17.51 0.83 -33.42
N ASP A 16 16.27 1.26 -33.67
CA ASP A 16 15.85 1.77 -34.97
C ASP A 16 14.89 2.95 -34.82
N ILE A 17 14.84 3.76 -35.87
CA ILE A 17 13.81 4.78 -36.06
C ILE A 17 13.10 4.39 -37.35
N ASP A 18 11.81 4.09 -37.26
CA ASP A 18 11.00 3.77 -38.44
C ASP A 18 10.93 4.98 -39.39
N SER A 19 10.64 4.75 -40.67
CA SER A 19 10.46 5.81 -41.68
C SER A 19 9.40 6.85 -41.32
N GLU A 20 8.51 6.53 -40.38
CA GLU A 20 7.45 7.38 -39.81
C GLU A 20 7.91 8.16 -38.56
N GLY A 21 9.18 8.04 -38.15
CA GLY A 21 9.76 8.73 -36.98
C GLY A 21 9.58 7.98 -35.65
N THR A 22 9.10 6.74 -35.68
CA THR A 22 8.84 5.93 -34.48
C THR A 22 10.14 5.33 -33.94
N GLU A 23 10.57 5.77 -32.76
CA GLU A 23 11.76 5.23 -32.09
C GLU A 23 11.49 3.87 -31.42
N LYS A 24 12.31 2.87 -31.72
CA LYS A 24 12.30 1.54 -31.10
C LYS A 24 13.52 1.35 -30.21
N TYR A 25 13.28 0.88 -28.99
CA TYR A 25 14.30 0.65 -27.98
C TYR A 25 14.36 -0.82 -27.58
N ARG A 26 15.55 -1.32 -27.25
CA ARG A 26 15.82 -2.68 -26.77
C ARG A 26 16.26 -2.65 -25.32
N CYS A 27 15.75 -3.58 -24.52
CA CYS A 27 16.20 -3.77 -23.14
C CYS A 27 17.59 -4.41 -23.12
N LYS A 28 18.53 -3.85 -22.36
CA LYS A 28 19.92 -4.35 -22.24
C LYS A 28 20.05 -5.71 -21.52
N HIS A 29 18.99 -6.17 -20.86
CA HIS A 29 19.03 -7.37 -20.00
C HIS A 29 18.32 -8.58 -20.61
N CYS A 30 17.32 -8.37 -21.46
CA CYS A 30 16.56 -9.46 -22.09
C CYS A 30 16.44 -9.31 -23.61
N ASN A 31 17.02 -8.27 -24.20
CA ASN A 31 17.06 -7.98 -25.63
C ASN A 31 15.68 -7.85 -26.31
N ILE A 32 14.59 -7.70 -25.55
CA ILE A 32 13.25 -7.46 -26.10
C ILE A 32 13.14 -6.02 -26.58
N THR A 33 12.57 -5.83 -27.77
CA THR A 33 12.37 -4.52 -28.41
C THR A 33 10.96 -3.98 -28.19
N TYR A 34 10.87 -2.67 -27.97
CA TYR A 34 9.66 -1.94 -27.66
C TYR A 34 9.64 -0.60 -28.39
N VAL A 35 8.47 -0.19 -28.89
CA VAL A 35 8.24 1.20 -29.32
C VAL A 35 8.31 2.14 -28.11
N LYS A 36 8.87 3.34 -28.28
CA LYS A 36 9.06 4.38 -27.25
C LYS A 36 7.79 4.64 -26.42
N ASN A 37 7.77 4.11 -25.21
CA ASN A 37 6.70 4.34 -24.24
C ASN A 37 7.23 4.18 -22.81
N ALA A 38 7.17 5.26 -22.03
CA ALA A 38 7.73 5.32 -20.68
C ALA A 38 7.13 4.27 -19.74
N THR A 39 5.80 4.14 -19.69
CA THR A 39 5.10 3.19 -18.82
C THR A 39 5.42 1.75 -19.20
N ARG A 40 5.52 1.47 -20.51
CA ARG A 40 5.88 0.14 -21.02
C ARG A 40 7.30 -0.26 -20.59
N PHE A 41 8.22 0.69 -20.57
CA PHE A 41 9.61 0.43 -20.17
C PHE A 41 9.70 0.18 -18.67
N GLN A 42 9.00 0.97 -17.86
CA GLN A 42 8.96 0.77 -16.41
C GLN A 42 8.36 -0.59 -16.03
N ASN A 43 7.17 -0.91 -16.56
CA ASN A 43 6.51 -2.20 -16.30
C ASN A 43 7.35 -3.39 -16.76
N HIS A 44 8.11 -3.24 -17.85
CA HIS A 44 9.02 -4.28 -18.29
C HIS A 44 10.16 -4.49 -17.28
N LEU A 45 10.86 -3.44 -16.83
CA LEU A 45 11.98 -3.58 -15.89
C LEU A 45 11.55 -4.17 -14.54
N GLU A 46 10.38 -3.78 -14.04
CA GLU A 46 9.79 -4.34 -12.81
C GLU A 46 9.61 -5.87 -12.93
N ASN A 47 9.35 -6.38 -14.13
CA ASN A 47 9.12 -7.80 -14.40
C ASN A 47 10.26 -8.50 -15.16
N CYS A 48 11.35 -7.80 -15.47
CA CYS A 48 12.42 -8.34 -16.30
C CYS A 48 13.29 -9.29 -15.48
N VAL A 49 13.14 -10.60 -15.73
CA VAL A 49 13.83 -11.67 -15.00
C VAL A 49 15.34 -11.46 -14.93
N ASN A 50 15.97 -10.99 -16.02
CA ASN A 50 17.42 -10.80 -16.09
C ASN A 50 17.89 -9.51 -15.40
N TYR A 51 17.06 -8.47 -15.38
CA TYR A 51 17.34 -7.24 -14.64
C TYR A 51 17.22 -7.46 -13.13
N GLN A 52 16.15 -8.14 -12.69
CA GLN A 52 15.89 -8.47 -11.28
C GLN A 52 16.98 -9.37 -10.68
N LYS A 53 17.58 -10.25 -11.48
CA LYS A 53 18.74 -11.08 -11.06
C LYS A 53 20.03 -10.27 -10.88
N LYS A 54 20.19 -9.16 -11.58
CA LYS A 54 21.39 -8.32 -11.56
C LYS A 54 21.38 -7.29 -10.43
N SER A 55 20.19 -6.84 -10.00
CA SER A 55 20.02 -5.97 -8.83
C SER A 55 20.33 -6.64 -7.49
N THR A 56 20.44 -7.96 -7.44
CA THR A 56 20.78 -8.71 -6.21
C THR A 56 22.29 -8.83 -5.92
N GLU A 57 23.18 -8.37 -6.81
CA GLU A 57 24.64 -8.44 -6.64
C GLU A 57 25.35 -7.08 -6.55
N SER A 58 24.63 -5.97 -6.32
CA SER A 58 25.23 -4.65 -6.07
C SER A 58 25.16 -4.30 -4.58
N THR A 59 26.26 -4.52 -3.87
CA THR A 59 26.51 -3.92 -2.54
C THR A 59 26.92 -2.47 -2.73
N ASP A 60 25.94 -1.55 -2.66
CA ASP A 60 26.25 -0.12 -2.60
C ASP A 60 26.63 0.25 -1.16
N ILE A 61 27.92 0.17 -0.87
CA ILE A 61 28.53 0.87 0.27
C ILE A 61 28.50 2.35 -0.06
N THR A 62 27.72 3.13 0.70
CA THR A 62 27.90 4.59 0.76
C THR A 62 28.43 4.94 2.15
N ILE A 63 29.68 5.41 2.20
CA ILE A 63 30.32 5.92 3.41
C ILE A 63 29.86 7.36 3.61
N ASN A 64 29.17 7.63 4.72
CA ASN A 64 28.98 8.99 5.23
C ASN A 64 29.90 9.19 6.45
N ASN A 65 30.59 10.33 6.50
CA ASN A 65 31.77 10.59 7.34
C ASN A 65 31.56 10.64 8.88
N ASN A 66 30.40 10.25 9.42
CA ASN A 66 30.11 10.43 10.84
C ASN A 66 29.72 9.12 11.58
N GLY A 67 30.33 7.99 11.21
CA GLY A 67 30.56 6.86 12.12
C GLY A 67 29.36 6.18 12.81
N ALA A 68 28.12 6.43 12.39
CA ALA A 68 26.93 5.79 12.96
C ALA A 68 26.20 4.99 11.88
N ALA A 69 26.39 3.66 11.91
CA ALA A 69 25.74 2.73 11.00
C ALA A 69 24.27 2.52 11.42
N THR A 70 23.34 3.22 10.79
CA THR A 70 21.92 2.86 10.87
C THR A 70 21.57 1.88 9.76
N ILE A 71 21.43 0.61 10.16
CA ILE A 71 21.01 -0.49 9.31
C ILE A 71 19.53 -0.30 8.95
N PHE A 72 19.23 0.22 7.76
CA PHE A 72 17.89 0.10 7.17
C PHE A 72 17.86 -1.17 6.31
N GLN A 73 17.53 -2.30 6.94
CA GLN A 73 17.14 -3.50 6.21
C GLN A 73 15.83 -3.20 5.48
N LYS A 74 15.88 -3.06 4.15
CA LYS A 74 14.68 -3.22 3.32
C LYS A 74 14.18 -4.64 3.56
N LYS A 75 13.16 -4.80 4.43
CA LYS A 75 12.45 -6.07 4.55
C LYS A 75 11.89 -6.38 3.16
N LYS A 76 12.31 -7.54 2.63
CA LYS A 76 11.84 -8.11 1.38
C LYS A 76 10.30 -8.12 1.42
N CYS A 77 9.63 -7.33 0.58
CA CYS A 77 8.19 -7.49 0.38
C CYS A 77 8.01 -8.88 -0.23
N ARG A 78 7.48 -9.82 0.55
CA ARG A 78 7.10 -11.12 0.04
C ARG A 78 6.08 -10.88 -1.07
N ILE A 79 6.27 -11.52 -2.22
CA ILE A 79 5.19 -11.65 -3.20
C ILE A 79 4.05 -12.33 -2.45
N ILE A 80 2.88 -11.70 -2.41
CA ILE A 80 1.71 -12.22 -1.72
C ILE A 80 1.30 -13.48 -2.48
N GLN A 81 1.78 -14.64 -2.00
CA GLN A 81 1.52 -15.93 -2.62
C GLN A 81 0.15 -16.50 -2.17
N SER A 82 -0.45 -15.90 -1.14
CA SER A 82 -1.77 -16.22 -0.57
C SER A 82 -2.23 -15.09 0.36
N SER A 83 -3.54 -14.80 0.41
CA SER A 83 -4.11 -13.60 1.05
C SER A 83 -4.28 -13.66 2.58
N ILE A 84 -3.74 -14.66 3.30
CA ILE A 84 -3.98 -14.83 4.73
C ILE A 84 -2.71 -15.39 5.38
N ASP A 85 -1.97 -14.54 6.07
CA ASP A 85 -1.02 -14.98 7.11
C ASP A 85 -1.68 -14.68 8.47
N GLU A 86 -1.70 -15.66 9.38
CA GLU A 86 -2.19 -15.51 10.76
C GLU A 86 -1.32 -14.48 11.51
N TYR A 87 -1.94 -13.43 12.02
CA TYR A 87 -1.22 -12.33 12.69
C TYR A 87 -1.00 -12.70 14.15
N THR A 88 0.27 -12.91 14.52
CA THR A 88 0.62 -13.17 15.92
C THR A 88 0.61 -11.87 16.73
N GLU A 89 0.55 -11.94 18.06
CA GLU A 89 0.71 -10.76 18.93
C GLU A 89 2.01 -9.98 18.62
N SER A 90 3.03 -10.69 18.12
CA SER A 90 4.30 -10.08 17.71
C SER A 90 4.17 -9.23 16.44
N ASP A 91 3.28 -9.61 15.53
CA ASP A 91 3.00 -8.87 14.30
C ASP A 91 2.16 -7.63 14.59
N GLN A 92 1.18 -7.74 15.50
CA GLN A 92 0.42 -6.58 15.98
C GLN A 92 1.37 -5.55 16.63
N LYS A 93 2.24 -5.99 17.54
CA LYS A 93 3.25 -5.12 18.16
C LYS A 93 4.17 -4.49 17.12
N THR A 94 4.51 -5.23 16.06
CA THR A 94 5.31 -4.70 14.96
C THR A 94 4.56 -3.62 14.19
N LEU A 95 3.26 -3.82 13.91
CA LEU A 95 2.41 -2.85 13.22
C LEU A 95 2.24 -1.56 14.05
N GLU A 96 1.97 -1.70 15.35
CA GLU A 96 1.86 -0.57 16.29
C GLU A 96 3.16 0.23 16.35
N ASN A 97 4.31 -0.45 16.37
CA ASN A 97 5.62 0.20 16.31
C ASN A 97 5.86 0.93 14.98
N LEU A 98 5.40 0.36 13.85
CA LEU A 98 5.52 1.00 12.54
C LEU A 98 4.62 2.23 12.42
N LEU A 99 3.39 2.16 12.93
CA LEU A 99 2.48 3.29 13.04
C LEU A 99 3.08 4.39 13.90
N THR A 100 3.55 4.06 15.10
CA THR A 100 4.22 4.99 16.01
C THR A 100 5.40 5.66 15.32
N ARG A 101 6.23 4.89 14.62
CA ARG A 101 7.36 5.42 13.85
C ARG A 101 6.88 6.36 12.74
N ALA A 102 5.82 6.03 12.01
CA ALA A 102 5.29 6.88 10.94
C ALA A 102 4.83 8.24 11.48
N PHE A 103 4.09 8.25 12.58
CA PHE A 103 3.66 9.49 13.24
C PHE A 103 4.84 10.34 13.72
N CYS A 104 5.80 9.72 14.42
CA CYS A 104 6.99 10.41 14.93
C CYS A 104 7.86 10.95 13.78
N SER A 105 8.02 10.19 12.70
CA SER A 105 8.85 10.56 11.55
C SER A 105 8.21 11.64 10.68
N ALA A 106 6.88 11.67 10.61
CA ALA A 106 6.13 12.69 9.88
C ALA A 106 6.06 14.03 10.65
N GLY A 107 6.59 14.10 11.88
CA GLY A 107 6.51 15.30 12.71
C GLY A 107 5.09 15.62 13.17
N ILE A 108 4.20 14.61 13.17
CA ILE A 108 2.86 14.76 13.73
C ILE A 108 3.03 14.85 15.24
N SER A 109 2.74 16.04 15.79
CA SER A 109 2.83 16.26 17.23
C SER A 109 1.88 15.32 17.96
N PHE A 110 2.34 14.72 19.06
CA PHE A 110 1.49 13.92 19.95
C PHE A 110 0.28 14.72 20.45
N ASN A 111 0.39 16.05 20.54
CA ASN A 111 -0.75 16.91 20.87
C ASN A 111 -1.89 16.84 19.85
N VAL A 112 -1.59 16.55 18.58
CA VAL A 112 -2.62 16.35 17.53
C VAL A 112 -3.30 14.99 17.74
N ILE A 113 -2.56 13.96 18.12
CA ILE A 113 -3.13 12.62 18.36
C ILE A 113 -3.90 12.58 19.68
N GLU A 114 -3.45 13.33 20.68
CA GLU A 114 -4.07 13.44 21.99
C GLU A 114 -5.26 14.40 22.02
N ASN A 115 -5.39 15.26 21.00
CA ASN A 115 -6.49 16.20 20.85
C ASN A 115 -7.84 15.46 20.89
N GLU A 116 -8.76 16.01 21.67
CA GLU A 116 -10.06 15.40 21.95
C GLU A 116 -10.94 15.33 20.70
N ASP A 117 -10.83 16.30 19.79
CA ASP A 117 -11.52 16.30 18.50
C ASP A 117 -10.97 15.20 17.57
N ILE A 118 -9.65 14.97 17.56
CA ILE A 118 -9.04 13.89 16.79
C ILE A 118 -9.44 12.52 17.34
N LYS A 119 -9.54 12.37 18.66
CA LYS A 119 -10.10 11.16 19.30
C LYS A 119 -11.59 10.98 19.00
N ALA A 120 -12.34 12.08 18.83
CA ALA A 120 -13.73 12.03 18.40
C ALA A 120 -13.87 11.60 16.93
N VAL A 121 -12.92 11.94 16.06
CA VAL A 121 -12.90 11.52 14.64
C VAL A 121 -12.41 10.08 14.49
N PHE A 122 -11.39 9.68 15.24
CA PHE A 122 -10.79 8.34 15.19
C PHE A 122 -10.99 7.60 16.50
N GLN A 123 -12.23 7.16 16.73
CA GLN A 123 -12.61 6.54 17.99
C GLN A 123 -12.15 5.08 18.12
N LYS A 124 -12.25 4.30 17.04
CA LYS A 124 -11.93 2.87 17.07
C LYS A 124 -11.48 2.36 15.71
N THR A 125 -10.45 1.53 15.72
CA THR A 125 -10.06 0.70 14.59
C THR A 125 -10.36 -0.75 14.94
N VAL A 126 -11.20 -1.41 14.15
CA VAL A 126 -11.51 -2.83 14.35
C VAL A 126 -10.75 -3.64 13.30
N PHE A 127 -9.96 -4.60 13.78
CA PHE A 127 -9.29 -5.55 12.92
C PHE A 127 -10.23 -6.70 12.58
N THR A 128 -10.37 -7.02 11.30
CA THR A 128 -11.30 -8.05 10.79
C THR A 128 -10.76 -9.48 10.87
N GLY A 129 -9.50 -9.67 11.29
CA GLY A 129 -8.92 -11.00 11.53
C GLY A 129 -8.92 -11.91 10.30
N GLU A 130 -9.14 -13.20 10.52
CA GLU A 130 -9.24 -14.25 9.47
C GLU A 130 -10.59 -14.26 8.74
N GLN A 131 -11.53 -13.41 9.15
CA GLN A 131 -12.84 -13.40 8.55
C GLN A 131 -12.76 -12.81 7.16
N GLN A 132 -13.27 -13.55 6.17
CA GLN A 132 -13.41 -13.02 4.84
C GLN A 132 -14.17 -11.69 4.90
N HIS A 133 -13.72 -10.71 4.12
CA HIS A 133 -14.37 -9.41 3.95
C HIS A 133 -15.65 -9.57 3.13
N THR A 134 -16.55 -10.41 3.62
CA THR A 134 -17.89 -10.64 3.10
C THR A 134 -18.81 -9.61 3.75
N ALA A 135 -19.86 -9.23 3.03
CA ALA A 135 -20.87 -8.29 3.49
C ALA A 135 -21.41 -8.61 4.91
N ILE A 136 -21.57 -9.90 5.22
CA ILE A 136 -22.09 -10.39 6.51
C ILE A 136 -21.14 -10.05 7.66
N ASN A 137 -19.86 -10.36 7.50
CA ASN A 137 -18.86 -10.14 8.56
C ASN A 137 -18.61 -8.65 8.79
N ILE A 138 -18.64 -7.85 7.71
CA ILE A 138 -18.55 -6.40 7.80
C ILE A 138 -19.77 -5.82 8.53
N ALA A 139 -20.98 -6.27 8.18
CA ALA A 139 -22.20 -5.84 8.88
C ALA A 139 -22.16 -6.20 10.37
N ALA A 140 -21.77 -7.44 10.71
CA ALA A 140 -21.64 -7.88 12.10
C ALA A 140 -20.58 -7.08 12.88
N GLY A 141 -19.43 -6.77 12.26
CA GLY A 141 -18.41 -5.93 12.87
C GLY A 141 -18.90 -4.50 13.13
N ILE A 142 -19.62 -3.91 12.19
CA ILE A 142 -20.23 -2.58 12.35
C ILE A 142 -21.30 -2.62 13.45
N GLU A 143 -22.16 -3.64 13.47
CA GLU A 143 -23.19 -3.81 14.50
C GLU A 143 -22.60 -3.91 15.91
N HIS A 144 -21.51 -4.67 16.07
CA HIS A 144 -20.78 -4.76 17.33
C HIS A 144 -20.27 -3.38 17.80
N VAL A 145 -19.67 -2.60 16.90
CA VAL A 145 -19.21 -1.23 17.23
C VAL A 145 -20.37 -0.31 17.60
N ILE A 146 -21.50 -0.44 16.91
CA ILE A 146 -22.70 0.32 17.20
C ILE A 146 -23.25 0.00 18.59
N ASP A 147 -23.30 -1.27 18.96
CA ASP A 147 -23.78 -1.72 20.26
C ASP A 147 -22.86 -1.27 21.40
N GLU A 148 -21.53 -1.28 21.19
CA GLU A 148 -20.56 -0.76 22.16
C GLU A 148 -20.69 0.76 22.39
N ILE A 149 -20.88 1.54 21.33
CA ILE A 149 -21.05 3.00 21.43
C ILE A 149 -22.42 3.35 22.03
N GLY A 150 -23.44 2.59 21.63
CA GLY A 150 -24.85 2.80 21.91
C GLY A 150 -25.57 3.40 20.69
N LYS A 151 -26.62 2.71 20.22
CA LYS A 151 -27.44 3.08 19.03
C LYS A 151 -27.94 4.53 19.06
N ASN A 152 -28.26 5.04 20.25
CA ASN A 152 -28.76 6.39 20.50
C ASN A 152 -27.73 7.52 20.30
N LYS A 153 -26.44 7.19 20.15
CA LYS A 153 -25.37 8.17 19.90
C LYS A 153 -24.96 8.25 18.43
N ILE A 154 -25.58 7.44 17.56
CA ILE A 154 -25.18 7.30 16.17
C ILE A 154 -26.21 7.97 15.28
N VAL A 155 -25.76 8.98 14.53
CA VAL A 155 -26.62 9.78 13.63
C VAL A 155 -26.61 9.21 12.21
N ALA A 156 -25.45 8.75 11.73
CA ALA A 156 -25.28 8.23 10.37
C ALA A 156 -24.13 7.24 10.31
N ILE A 157 -24.24 6.28 9.37
CA ILE A 157 -23.18 5.37 8.98
C ILE A 157 -22.85 5.68 7.53
N ILE A 158 -21.58 5.98 7.24
CA ILE A 158 -21.10 6.33 5.90
C ILE A 158 -20.08 5.29 5.48
N THR A 159 -20.34 4.63 4.35
CA THR A 159 -19.47 3.59 3.78
C THR A 159 -19.04 3.99 2.36
N ASP A 160 -17.98 3.34 1.86
CA ASP A 160 -17.59 3.50 0.46
C ASP A 160 -18.60 2.84 -0.51
N ASN A 161 -18.42 3.07 -1.81
CA ASN A 161 -19.34 2.58 -2.84
C ASN A 161 -19.05 1.12 -3.28
N ALA A 162 -18.20 0.38 -2.57
CA ALA A 162 -17.84 -0.98 -2.96
C ALA A 162 -19.06 -1.92 -2.92
N ASN A 163 -19.11 -2.90 -3.82
CA ASN A 163 -20.24 -3.84 -3.88
C ASN A 163 -20.45 -4.60 -2.57
N VAL A 164 -19.35 -4.96 -1.89
CA VAL A 164 -19.39 -5.61 -0.57
C VAL A 164 -20.00 -4.68 0.48
N MET A 165 -19.64 -3.39 0.48
CA MET A 165 -20.16 -2.41 1.43
C MET A 165 -21.64 -2.09 1.18
N LYS A 166 -22.08 -2.07 -0.08
CA LYS A 166 -23.51 -1.99 -0.43
C LYS A 166 -24.30 -3.18 0.11
N ALA A 167 -23.77 -4.39 -0.09
CA ALA A 167 -24.41 -5.59 0.44
C ALA A 167 -24.43 -5.60 1.98
N ALA A 168 -23.35 -5.14 2.64
CA ALA A 168 -23.31 -5.00 4.09
C ALA A 168 -24.34 -3.98 4.59
N TRP A 169 -24.52 -2.88 3.85
CA TRP A 169 -25.50 -1.84 4.15
C TRP A 169 -26.95 -2.37 4.11
N GLU A 170 -27.30 -3.18 3.12
CA GLU A 170 -28.65 -3.78 3.06
C GLU A 170 -28.92 -4.71 4.26
N ILE A 171 -27.90 -5.43 4.73
CA ILE A 171 -27.98 -6.26 5.94
C ILE A 171 -28.21 -5.37 7.17
N LEU A 172 -27.40 -4.33 7.36
CA LEU A 172 -27.55 -3.38 8.46
C LEU A 172 -28.92 -2.69 8.44
N LYS A 173 -29.38 -2.24 7.27
CA LYS A 173 -30.68 -1.59 7.13
C LYS A 173 -31.81 -2.49 7.64
N THR A 174 -31.73 -3.79 7.41
CA THR A 174 -32.72 -4.75 7.92
C THR A 174 -32.69 -4.81 9.46
N SER A 175 -31.51 -4.89 10.08
CA SER A 175 -31.34 -4.93 11.55
C SER A 175 -31.81 -3.65 12.26
N PHE A 176 -31.72 -2.49 11.59
CA PHE A 176 -32.05 -1.18 12.18
C PHE A 176 -33.40 -0.58 11.69
N SER A 177 -34.13 -1.26 10.79
CA SER A 177 -35.44 -0.79 10.28
C SER A 177 -36.64 -1.17 11.15
N GLN A 178 -36.45 -1.91 12.25
CA GLN A 178 -37.54 -2.15 13.20
C GLN A 178 -37.67 -0.98 14.16
N LYS A 179 -38.56 -0.05 13.80
CA LYS A 179 -39.20 0.89 14.71
C LYS A 179 -40.67 0.49 14.85
#